data_AF-A0AAU9NI89-F1
#
_entry.id   AF-A0AAU9NI89-F1
#
_cell.length_a   1.000
_cell.length_b   1.000
_cell.length_c   1.000
_cell.angle_alpha   90.00
_cell.angle_beta   90.00
_cell.angle_gamma   90.00
#
_symmetry.space_group_name_H-M   'P 1'
#
loop_
_entity.id
_entity.type
_entity.pdbx_description
1 polymer ?
#
loop_
_entity_poly.entity_id
_entity_poly.type
_entity_poly.pdbx_seq_one_letter_code
_entity_poly.pdbx_strand_id
1 'polypeptide(L)'
;MATMAAIVAPFSFSSLLCSSPSSQTSCSFIQRPRFSFSCRASLSSPPQHGGRTGFMDFPYVSAPHKDLMVDLVSTVESRLGSLLNPCSLPPDVQSYQNETGTAHAALHLRSGVQSSQIDFILGSWLHCELPSGGALNITSLSAYLNSSTDAPNLKELVLNPDYLKTFYEDTQLDQHRQHLEKLSEKQNSWRK
;
A
#
# COMPACT_ATOMS: atom_id res chain seq x y z
N MET A 1 -13.39 -32.78 -16.03
CA MET A 1 -12.36 -32.93 -14.99
C MET A 1 -11.11 -32.22 -15.47
N ALA A 2 -10.79 -31.06 -14.88
CA ALA A 2 -9.55 -30.35 -15.14
C ALA A 2 -9.05 -29.78 -13.80
N THR A 3 -7.83 -30.16 -13.46
CA THR A 3 -7.17 -30.05 -12.17
C THR A 3 -6.68 -28.62 -11.94
N MET A 4 -7.03 -28.02 -10.81
CA MET A 4 -6.45 -26.76 -10.32
C MET A 4 -5.13 -27.06 -9.60
N ALA A 5 -4.01 -26.55 -10.10
CA ALA A 5 -2.73 -26.61 -9.43
C ALA A 5 -2.55 -25.35 -8.55
N ALA A 6 -2.51 -25.55 -7.23
CA ALA A 6 -2.13 -24.51 -6.29
C ALA A 6 -0.60 -24.45 -6.20
N ILE A 7 -0.01 -23.29 -6.49
CA ILE A 7 1.40 -23.00 -6.22
C ILE A 7 1.45 -22.18 -4.94
N VAL A 8 1.80 -22.84 -3.84
CA VAL A 8 2.19 -22.19 -2.58
C VAL A 8 3.67 -21.85 -2.70
N ALA A 9 4.01 -20.56 -2.62
CA ALA A 9 5.39 -20.11 -2.49
C ALA A 9 5.58 -19.52 -1.07
N PRO A 10 6.52 -20.05 -0.25
CA PRO A 10 6.83 -19.45 1.04
C PRO A 10 7.70 -18.21 0.84
N PHE A 11 7.22 -17.05 1.30
CA PHE A 11 8.05 -15.85 1.41
C PHE A 11 8.91 -15.96 2.67
N SER A 12 10.20 -16.22 2.47
CA SER A 12 11.20 -16.22 3.52
C SER A 12 11.79 -14.81 3.65
N PHE A 13 11.58 -14.14 4.79
CA PHE A 13 12.22 -12.87 5.11
C PHE A 13 13.68 -13.12 5.46
N SER A 14 14.61 -12.68 4.61
CA SER A 14 16.01 -12.52 4.98
C SER A 14 16.28 -11.05 5.23
N SER A 15 16.51 -10.71 6.49
CA SER A 15 16.98 -9.41 6.97
C SER A 15 18.34 -9.10 6.32
N LEU A 16 18.46 -7.99 5.60
CA LEU A 16 19.76 -7.53 5.09
C LEU A 16 20.19 -6.28 5.86
N LEU A 17 21.12 -6.52 6.79
CA LEU A 17 21.99 -5.53 7.39
C LEU A 17 22.85 -4.87 6.31
N CYS A 18 22.97 -3.54 6.40
CA CYS A 18 23.87 -2.75 5.59
C CYS A 18 25.34 -3.11 5.90
N SER A 19 26.14 -3.43 4.87
CA SER A 19 27.60 -3.43 4.96
C SER A 19 28.23 -3.16 3.58
N SER A 20 29.20 -2.26 3.57
CA SER A 20 29.93 -1.70 2.41
C SER A 20 31.00 -2.67 1.86
N PRO A 21 31.62 -2.41 0.68
CA PRO A 21 32.01 -3.44 -0.29
C PRO A 21 33.46 -3.88 -0.18
N SER A 22 33.75 -5.14 -0.55
CA SER A 22 35.05 -5.56 -1.10
C SER A 22 35.00 -6.94 -1.77
N SER A 23 35.59 -6.99 -2.96
CA SER A 23 36.23 -8.12 -3.64
C SER A 23 35.39 -9.20 -4.33
N GLN A 24 35.87 -9.50 -5.54
CA GLN A 24 35.30 -10.33 -6.59
C GLN A 24 35.33 -11.82 -6.24
N THR A 25 34.30 -12.56 -6.63
CA THR A 25 34.44 -13.92 -7.17
C THR A 25 33.17 -14.32 -7.92
N SER A 26 33.35 -14.87 -9.12
CA SER A 26 32.30 -15.36 -10.01
C SER A 26 31.53 -16.52 -9.38
N CYS A 27 30.20 -16.38 -9.35
CA CYS A 27 29.28 -17.50 -9.08
C CYS A 27 28.16 -17.45 -10.12
N SER A 28 28.21 -18.39 -11.07
CA SER A 28 27.18 -18.62 -12.08
C SER A 28 25.98 -19.33 -11.47
N PHE A 29 24.87 -18.62 -11.22
CA PHE A 29 23.61 -19.24 -10.81
C PHE A 29 22.39 -18.56 -11.45
N ILE A 30 21.74 -19.35 -12.31
CA ILE A 30 20.31 -19.40 -12.68
C ILE A 30 19.60 -18.04 -12.83
N GLN A 31 19.44 -17.62 -14.09
CA GLN A 31 18.59 -16.51 -14.49
C GLN A 31 17.11 -16.81 -14.18
N ARG A 32 16.57 -16.17 -13.13
CA ARG A 32 15.15 -15.89 -13.00
C ARG A 32 14.92 -14.43 -13.39
N PRO A 33 13.86 -14.09 -14.15
CA PRO A 33 13.58 -12.70 -14.48
C PRO A 33 13.21 -11.95 -13.20
N ARG A 34 14.14 -11.15 -12.69
CA ARG A 34 13.84 -10.14 -11.67
C ARG A 34 13.33 -8.91 -12.43
N PHE A 35 12.02 -8.67 -12.39
CA PHE A 35 11.49 -7.34 -12.68
C PHE A 35 11.96 -6.42 -11.55
N SER A 36 13.10 -5.76 -11.75
CA SER A 36 13.61 -4.73 -10.86
C SER A 36 13.11 -3.39 -11.40
N PHE A 37 12.11 -2.82 -10.73
CA PHE A 37 11.73 -1.42 -10.94
C PHE A 37 12.55 -0.59 -9.94
N SER A 38 13.55 0.13 -10.45
CA SER A 38 14.31 1.10 -9.65
C SER A 38 13.75 2.49 -9.93
N CYS A 39 12.90 2.98 -9.04
CA CYS A 39 12.45 4.37 -9.05
C CYS A 39 13.50 5.18 -8.29
N ARG A 40 14.49 5.75 -8.99
CA ARG A 40 15.35 6.77 -8.37
C ARG A 40 14.58 8.08 -8.35
N ALA A 41 14.22 8.55 -7.16
CA ALA A 41 13.76 9.91 -6.97
C ALA A 41 14.99 10.83 -7.08
N SER A 42 14.99 11.75 -8.04
CA SER A 42 16.10 12.70 -8.23
C SER A 42 15.87 13.94 -7.38
N LEU A 43 16.78 14.17 -6.43
CA LEU A 43 16.87 15.41 -5.65
C LEU A 43 17.58 16.48 -6.49
N SER A 44 16.90 17.05 -7.49
CA SER A 44 17.40 18.29 -8.10
C SER A 44 16.33 19.10 -8.83
N SER A 45 16.19 20.35 -8.34
CA SER A 45 15.72 21.60 -8.99
C SER A 45 14.33 22.18 -8.60
N PRO A 46 14.21 23.53 -8.43
CA PRO A 46 13.01 24.26 -7.99
C PRO A 46 12.03 24.55 -9.16
N PRO A 47 10.82 25.11 -8.92
CA PRO A 47 9.56 24.58 -9.43
C PRO A 47 9.34 24.86 -10.91
N GLN A 48 9.11 23.80 -11.68
CA GLN A 48 8.51 23.90 -13.00
C GLN A 48 6.98 23.86 -12.88
N HIS A 49 6.34 24.68 -13.71
CA HIS A 49 4.89 24.94 -13.83
C HIS A 49 4.06 23.68 -14.20
N GLY A 50 3.96 22.72 -13.28
CA GLY A 50 2.96 21.67 -13.29
C GLY A 50 2.21 21.72 -11.96
N GLY A 51 0.88 21.86 -11.99
CA GLY A 51 0.07 21.90 -10.78
C GLY A 51 0.41 20.70 -9.89
N ARG A 52 0.98 20.96 -8.71
CA ARG A 52 1.36 19.91 -7.78
C ARG A 52 0.10 19.13 -7.39
N THR A 53 -0.02 17.90 -7.86
CA THR A 53 -1.13 17.02 -7.50
C THR A 53 -0.97 16.60 -6.04
N GLY A 54 -1.93 16.97 -5.21
CA GLY A 54 -2.00 16.57 -3.81
C GLY A 54 -2.40 15.11 -3.63
N PHE A 55 -2.17 14.59 -2.43
CA PHE A 55 -2.57 13.22 -2.07
C PHE A 55 -4.06 12.95 -2.34
N MET A 56 -4.95 13.92 -2.07
CA MET A 56 -6.41 13.77 -2.24
C MET A 56 -6.88 13.87 -3.71
N ASP A 57 -6.00 14.13 -4.67
CA ASP A 57 -6.41 14.38 -6.05
C ASP A 57 -6.70 13.08 -6.82
N PHE A 58 -6.02 11.98 -6.47
CA PHE A 58 -6.09 10.66 -7.11
C PHE A 58 -6.26 10.74 -8.65
N PRO A 59 -5.31 11.35 -9.38
CA PRO A 59 -5.55 11.79 -10.76
C PRO A 59 -5.63 10.67 -11.81
N TYR A 60 -5.17 9.46 -11.49
CA TYR A 60 -5.04 8.36 -12.46
C TYR A 60 -6.07 7.23 -12.30
N VAL A 61 -7.01 7.38 -11.37
CA VAL A 61 -8.07 6.38 -11.12
C VAL A 61 -9.43 6.88 -11.63
N SER A 62 -10.40 5.98 -11.72
CA SER A 62 -11.77 6.35 -12.11
C SER A 62 -12.44 7.22 -11.04
N ALA A 63 -13.46 8.00 -11.42
CA ALA A 63 -14.17 8.86 -10.46
C ALA A 63 -14.74 8.09 -9.25
N PRO A 64 -15.42 6.93 -9.40
CA PRO A 64 -15.91 6.17 -8.24
C PRO A 64 -14.80 5.65 -7.33
N HIS A 65 -13.62 5.35 -7.89
CA HIS A 65 -12.45 4.93 -7.10
C HIS A 65 -11.88 6.12 -6.32
N LYS A 66 -11.72 7.28 -6.98
CA LYS A 66 -11.31 8.51 -6.30
C LYS A 66 -12.27 8.85 -5.15
N ASP A 67 -13.57 8.84 -5.40
CA ASP A 67 -14.59 9.15 -4.39
C ASP A 67 -14.47 8.22 -3.18
N LEU A 68 -14.33 6.90 -3.42
CA LEU A 68 -14.09 5.93 -2.36
C LEU A 68 -12.83 6.26 -1.54
N MET A 69 -11.71 6.56 -2.18
CA MET A 69 -10.46 6.86 -1.47
C MET A 69 -10.56 8.17 -0.67
N VAL A 70 -11.19 9.20 -1.25
CA VAL A 70 -11.45 10.47 -0.55
C VAL A 70 -12.35 10.24 0.66
N ASP A 71 -13.40 9.43 0.54
CA ASP A 71 -14.32 9.11 1.63
C ASP A 71 -13.62 8.32 2.75
N LEU A 72 -12.80 7.32 2.40
CA LEU A 72 -12.03 6.54 3.37
C LEU A 72 -11.06 7.41 4.15
N VAL A 73 -10.26 8.24 3.45
CA VAL A 73 -9.33 9.16 4.09
C VAL A 73 -10.10 10.16 4.96
N SER A 74 -11.15 10.79 4.44
CA SER A 74 -11.95 11.77 5.18
C SER A 74 -12.60 11.17 6.43
N THR A 75 -13.05 9.91 6.35
CA THR A 75 -13.63 9.20 7.50
C THR A 75 -12.57 8.95 8.59
N VAL A 76 -11.37 8.54 8.19
CA VAL A 76 -10.24 8.34 9.09
C VAL A 76 -9.84 9.66 9.76
N GLU A 77 -9.71 10.73 8.97
CA GLU A 77 -9.35 12.06 9.45
C GLU A 77 -10.40 12.64 10.42
N SER A 78 -11.69 12.46 10.10
CA SER A 78 -12.80 12.91 10.95
C SER A 78 -12.85 12.17 12.30
N ARG A 79 -12.59 10.86 12.29
CA ARG A 79 -12.71 10.03 13.50
C ARG A 79 -11.45 10.02 14.35
N LEU A 80 -10.28 10.06 13.72
CA LEU A 80 -8.98 9.88 14.38
C LEU A 80 -8.14 11.15 14.42
N GLY A 81 -8.59 12.26 13.82
CA GLY A 81 -7.79 13.48 13.66
C GLY A 81 -7.24 14.07 14.96
N SER A 82 -7.95 13.95 16.07
CA SER A 82 -7.48 14.39 17.40
C SER A 82 -6.37 13.50 17.99
N LEU A 83 -6.21 12.29 17.46
CA LEU A 83 -5.18 11.33 17.85
C LEU A 83 -3.94 11.40 16.95
N LEU A 84 -3.91 12.31 15.98
CA LEU A 84 -2.88 12.39 14.95
C LEU A 84 -2.23 13.78 14.92
N ASN A 85 -0.92 13.81 14.79
CA ASN A 85 -0.18 15.03 14.45
C ASN A 85 -0.44 15.43 12.98
N PRO A 86 -0.20 16.69 12.58
CA PRO A 86 -0.20 17.09 11.18
C PRO A 86 0.78 16.27 10.33
N CYS A 87 0.63 16.30 9.01
CA CYS A 87 1.55 15.63 8.09
C CYS A 87 2.99 16.13 8.30
N SER A 88 3.92 15.21 8.52
CA SER A 88 5.34 15.53 8.80
C SER A 88 6.24 15.47 7.58
N LEU A 89 5.70 15.07 6.42
CA LEU A 89 6.50 14.87 5.22
C LEU A 89 6.88 16.21 4.56
N PRO A 90 8.14 16.36 4.10
CA PRO A 90 8.54 17.47 3.25
C PRO A 90 7.71 17.55 1.96
N PRO A 91 7.54 18.75 1.38
CA PRO A 91 6.72 18.95 0.17
C PRO A 91 7.13 18.09 -1.04
N ASP A 92 8.43 17.82 -1.19
CA ASP A 92 9.04 16.98 -2.24
C ASP A 92 8.86 15.48 -1.99
N VAL A 93 8.57 15.07 -0.76
CA VAL A 93 8.22 13.68 -0.42
C VAL A 93 6.70 13.45 -0.53
N GLN A 94 5.90 14.50 -0.28
CA GLN A 94 4.44 14.41 -0.39
C GLN A 94 3.95 14.19 -1.82
N SER A 95 4.68 14.72 -2.81
CA SER A 95 4.40 14.52 -4.22
C SER A 95 5.70 14.52 -4.99
N TYR A 96 5.93 13.45 -5.75
CA TYR A 96 7.14 13.28 -6.52
C TYR A 96 6.86 12.55 -7.84
N GLN A 97 7.77 12.75 -8.78
CA GLN A 97 7.73 12.14 -10.10
C GLN A 97 9.14 11.76 -10.54
N ASN A 98 9.25 10.81 -11.47
CA ASN A 98 10.53 10.53 -12.09
C ASN A 98 10.90 11.59 -13.14
N GLU A 99 12.17 11.62 -13.53
CA GLU A 99 12.71 12.60 -14.48
C GLU A 99 12.02 12.55 -15.85
N THR A 100 11.61 11.36 -16.27
CA THR A 100 10.95 11.14 -17.56
C THR A 100 9.46 11.44 -17.53
N GLY A 101 8.87 11.73 -16.36
CA GLY A 101 7.44 11.99 -16.19
C GLY A 101 6.53 10.77 -16.42
N THR A 102 7.10 9.56 -16.45
CA THR A 102 6.35 8.31 -16.66
C THR A 102 5.88 7.67 -15.36
N ALA A 103 6.36 8.15 -14.21
CA ALA A 103 5.93 7.69 -12.89
C ALA A 103 5.68 8.88 -11.97
N HIS A 104 4.53 8.85 -11.29
CA HIS A 104 4.08 9.88 -10.36
C HIS A 104 3.59 9.23 -9.07
N ALA A 105 3.80 9.88 -7.94
CA ALA A 105 3.32 9.38 -6.67
C ALA A 105 3.00 10.52 -5.71
N ALA A 106 2.14 10.23 -4.75
CA ALA A 106 1.98 11.04 -3.56
C ALA A 106 1.95 10.18 -2.31
N LEU A 107 2.47 10.75 -1.22
CA LEU A 107 2.50 10.17 0.10
C LEU A 107 1.86 11.12 1.10
N HIS A 108 1.09 10.56 2.01
CA HIS A 108 0.51 11.25 3.14
C HIS A 108 0.78 10.44 4.41
N LEU A 109 1.53 11.02 5.34
CA LEU A 109 1.90 10.35 6.59
C LEU A 109 1.52 11.23 7.77
N ARG A 110 0.72 10.70 8.69
CA ARG A 110 0.40 11.34 9.96
C ARG A 110 0.75 10.40 11.10
N SER A 111 1.70 10.81 11.94
CA SER A 111 2.04 10.07 13.16
C SER A 111 0.96 10.27 14.23
N GLY A 112 0.74 9.29 15.08
CA GLY A 112 -0.06 9.46 16.28
C GLY A 112 0.54 10.46 17.27
N VAL A 113 -0.32 11.08 18.08
CA VAL A 113 0.11 11.83 19.27
C VAL A 113 0.69 10.88 20.32
N GLN A 114 1.46 11.38 21.27
CA GLN A 114 2.20 10.55 22.24
C GLN A 114 1.32 9.63 23.09
N SER A 115 0.06 10.01 23.35
CA SER A 115 -0.91 9.20 24.09
C SER A 115 -1.75 8.27 23.21
N SER A 116 -1.54 8.28 21.89
CA SER A 116 -2.32 7.49 20.94
C SER A 116 -1.83 6.04 20.90
N GLN A 117 -2.75 5.11 20.63
CA GLN A 117 -2.40 3.74 20.24
C GLN A 117 -2.01 3.66 18.76
N ILE A 118 -2.29 4.69 17.97
CA ILE A 118 -1.88 4.79 16.57
C ILE A 118 -0.40 5.18 16.54
N ASP A 119 0.41 4.42 15.82
CA ASP A 119 1.78 4.79 15.49
C ASP A 119 1.77 5.79 14.34
N PHE A 120 1.21 5.41 13.19
CA PHE A 120 0.99 6.32 12.07
C PHE A 120 -0.10 5.83 11.11
N ILE A 121 -0.63 6.76 10.31
CA ILE A 121 -1.48 6.49 9.16
C ILE A 121 -0.71 6.89 7.91
N LEU A 122 -0.68 5.97 6.94
CA LEU A 122 -0.04 6.13 5.64
C LEU A 122 -1.07 6.00 4.52
N GLY A 123 -1.27 7.08 3.80
CA GLY A 123 -1.97 7.11 2.53
C GLY A 123 -0.97 7.23 1.38
N SER A 124 -1.22 6.53 0.27
CA SER A 124 -0.42 6.70 -0.94
C SER A 124 -1.22 6.51 -2.21
N TRP A 125 -0.74 7.14 -3.28
CA TRP A 125 -1.05 6.70 -4.63
C TRP A 125 0.21 6.71 -5.49
N LEU A 126 0.27 5.79 -6.46
CA LEU A 126 1.36 5.61 -7.41
C LEU A 126 0.77 5.36 -8.79
N HIS A 127 1.31 6.06 -9.77
CA HIS A 127 1.09 5.85 -11.20
C HIS A 127 2.43 5.55 -11.86
N CYS A 128 2.45 4.57 -12.76
CA CYS A 128 3.62 4.24 -13.54
C CYS A 128 3.21 3.70 -14.92
N GLU A 129 3.67 4.35 -15.98
CA GLU A 129 3.54 3.82 -17.34
C GLU A 129 4.43 2.59 -17.53
N LEU A 130 3.88 1.53 -18.09
CA LEU A 130 4.59 0.27 -18.28
C LEU A 130 5.27 0.25 -19.66
N PRO A 131 6.51 -0.29 -19.78
CA PRO A 131 7.19 -0.42 -21.06
C PRO A 131 6.43 -1.24 -22.10
N SER A 132 5.59 -2.17 -21.65
CA SER A 132 4.71 -3.00 -22.49
C SER A 132 3.48 -2.26 -23.02
N GLY A 133 3.30 -0.99 -22.66
CA GLY A 133 2.04 -0.26 -22.77
C GLY A 133 1.14 -0.47 -21.56
N GLY A 134 0.21 0.47 -21.36
CA GLY A 134 -0.66 0.54 -20.19
C GLY A 134 -0.02 1.24 -18.98
N ALA A 135 -0.73 1.27 -17.86
CA ALA A 135 -0.28 1.91 -16.63
C ALA A 135 -0.60 1.05 -15.40
N LEU A 136 0.31 1.08 -14.43
CA LEU A 136 0.12 0.58 -13.08
C LEU A 136 -0.37 1.73 -12.19
N ASN A 137 -1.57 1.58 -11.64
CA ASN A 137 -2.13 2.49 -10.67
C ASN A 137 -2.33 1.77 -9.33
N ILE A 138 -1.74 2.30 -8.26
CA ILE A 138 -1.90 1.79 -6.89
C ILE A 138 -2.43 2.93 -6.04
N THR A 139 -3.46 2.66 -5.24
CA THR A 139 -3.92 3.54 -4.16
C THR A 139 -3.99 2.72 -2.89
N SER A 140 -3.43 3.23 -1.79
CA SER A 140 -3.48 2.54 -0.51
C SER A 140 -3.75 3.49 0.64
N LEU A 141 -4.39 2.96 1.67
CA LEU A 141 -4.55 3.58 2.97
C LEU A 141 -4.28 2.50 4.01
N SER A 142 -3.40 2.79 4.95
CA SER A 142 -3.01 1.84 6.00
C SER A 142 -2.83 2.59 7.30
N ALA A 143 -3.29 2.00 8.39
CA ALA A 143 -3.04 2.47 9.74
C ALA A 143 -2.17 1.43 10.44
N TYR A 144 -1.23 1.92 11.23
CA TYR A 144 -0.35 1.11 12.05
C TYR A 144 -0.54 1.52 13.50
N LEU A 145 -0.80 0.56 14.38
CA LEU A 145 -0.88 0.75 15.82
C LEU A 145 0.45 0.36 16.46
N ASN A 146 0.77 1.01 17.57
CA ASN A 146 1.99 0.74 18.32
C ASN A 146 1.82 -0.49 19.25
N SER A 147 2.90 -0.88 19.92
CA SER A 147 2.93 -2.06 20.80
C SER A 147 2.17 -1.89 22.11
N SER A 148 1.54 -0.73 22.37
CA SER A 148 0.74 -0.51 23.58
C SER A 148 -0.67 -1.11 23.48
N THR A 149 -1.02 -1.72 22.34
CA THR A 149 -2.31 -2.34 22.10
C THR A 149 -2.17 -3.73 21.51
N ASP A 150 -3.11 -4.62 21.86
CA ASP A 150 -3.24 -5.92 21.22
C ASP A 150 -3.95 -5.79 19.86
N ALA A 151 -4.66 -4.69 19.61
CA ALA A 151 -5.51 -4.52 18.43
C ALA A 151 -4.77 -4.77 17.10
N PRO A 152 -5.48 -5.30 16.09
CA PRO A 152 -4.89 -5.75 14.84
C PRO A 152 -4.15 -4.67 14.04
N ASN A 153 -3.01 -5.08 13.48
CA ASN A 153 -2.47 -4.57 12.20
C ASN A 153 -2.03 -5.74 11.30
N LEU A 154 -1.40 -6.76 11.88
CA LEU A 154 -1.34 -8.16 11.44
C LEU A 154 -0.62 -8.93 12.57
N LYS A 155 -1.24 -9.96 13.13
CA LYS A 155 -0.67 -10.79 14.21
C LYS A 155 -0.66 -12.27 13.84
N GLU A 156 0.19 -13.04 14.51
CA GLU A 156 0.26 -14.48 14.36
C GLU A 156 -0.98 -15.16 14.98
N LEU A 157 -1.85 -15.69 14.11
CA LEU A 157 -3.18 -16.19 14.47
C LEU A 157 -3.17 -17.56 15.17
N VAL A 158 -2.16 -18.39 14.92
CA VAL A 158 -2.12 -19.78 15.41
C VAL A 158 -1.84 -19.87 16.91
N LEU A 159 -1.15 -18.89 17.48
CA LEU A 159 -0.73 -18.90 18.88
C LEU A 159 -1.75 -18.25 19.83
N ASN A 160 -2.77 -17.57 19.30
CA ASN A 160 -3.73 -16.79 20.09
C ASN A 160 -5.18 -17.03 19.60
N PRO A 161 -5.84 -18.12 20.00
CA PRO A 161 -7.19 -18.44 19.51
C PRO A 161 -8.24 -17.40 19.92
N ASP A 162 -8.13 -16.82 21.12
CA ASP A 162 -9.06 -15.79 21.59
C ASP A 162 -8.97 -14.50 20.76
N TYR A 163 -7.81 -14.23 20.15
CA TYR A 163 -7.58 -13.10 19.27
C TYR A 163 -8.31 -13.26 17.94
N LEU A 164 -8.26 -14.46 17.34
CA LEU A 164 -9.00 -14.78 16.11
C LEU A 164 -10.49 -14.55 16.32
N LYS A 165 -11.03 -15.09 17.42
CA LYS A 165 -12.45 -14.95 17.74
C LYS A 165 -12.85 -13.49 17.90
N THR A 166 -12.16 -12.75 18.76
CA THR A 166 -12.51 -11.37 19.12
C THR A 166 -12.49 -10.43 17.92
N PHE A 167 -11.47 -10.53 17.04
CA PHE A 167 -11.25 -9.54 15.99
C PHE A 167 -11.72 -9.97 14.59
N TYR A 168 -11.92 -11.27 14.33
CA TYR A 168 -12.29 -11.77 13.00
C TYR A 168 -13.65 -12.48 12.98
N GLU A 169 -13.95 -13.32 13.97
CA GLU A 169 -15.21 -14.07 14.00
C GLU A 169 -16.36 -13.20 14.51
N ASP A 170 -16.20 -12.57 15.69
CA ASP A 170 -17.26 -11.78 16.33
C ASP A 170 -17.56 -10.47 15.57
N THR A 171 -16.59 -9.94 14.81
CA THR A 171 -16.74 -8.71 13.99
C THR A 171 -17.42 -8.95 12.65
N GLN A 172 -17.66 -10.22 12.28
CA GLN A 172 -18.27 -10.62 11.01
C GLN A 172 -17.48 -10.16 9.77
N LEU A 173 -16.16 -9.97 9.89
CA LEU A 173 -15.32 -9.46 8.81
C LEU A 173 -15.41 -10.30 7.52
N ASP A 174 -15.58 -11.62 7.66
CA ASP A 174 -15.68 -12.55 6.52
C ASP A 174 -16.94 -12.33 5.67
N GLN A 175 -18.01 -11.74 6.22
CA GLN A 175 -19.24 -11.48 5.47
C GLN A 175 -19.02 -10.47 4.33
N HIS A 176 -18.14 -9.48 4.53
CA HIS A 176 -17.80 -8.52 3.47
C HIS A 176 -17.11 -9.20 2.28
N ARG A 177 -16.21 -10.15 2.55
CA ARG A 177 -15.56 -10.96 1.49
C ARG A 177 -16.59 -11.80 0.74
N GLN A 178 -17.43 -12.55 1.45
CA GLN A 178 -18.47 -13.40 0.86
C GLN A 178 -19.45 -12.58 0.00
N HIS A 179 -19.82 -11.38 0.46
CA HIS A 179 -20.71 -10.49 -0.29
C HIS A 179 -20.09 -10.06 -1.62
N LEU A 180 -18.83 -9.64 -1.61
CA LEU A 180 -18.11 -9.23 -2.82
C LEU A 180 -17.92 -10.40 -3.81
N GLU A 181 -17.63 -11.61 -3.31
CA GLU A 181 -17.53 -12.81 -4.15
C GLU A 181 -18.85 -13.11 -4.87
N LYS A 182 -19.98 -13.02 -4.15
CA LYS A 182 -21.31 -13.23 -4.73
C LYS A 182 -21.66 -12.20 -5.81
N LEU A 183 -21.25 -10.94 -5.65
CA LEU A 183 -21.42 -9.91 -6.68
C LEU A 183 -20.57 -10.21 -7.92
N SER A 184 -19.32 -10.64 -7.73
CA SER A 184 -18.42 -11.04 -8.82
C SER A 184 -18.98 -12.22 -9.61
N GLU A 185 -19.47 -13.26 -8.94
CA GLU A 185 -20.09 -14.43 -9.58
C GLU A 185 -21.32 -14.05 -10.41
N LYS A 186 -22.18 -13.18 -9.86
CA LYS A 186 -23.35 -12.67 -10.58
C LYS A 186 -22.93 -11.90 -11.83
N GLN A 187 -21.94 -11.01 -11.73
CA GLN A 187 -21.43 -10.23 -12.85
C GLN A 187 -20.77 -11.10 -13.93
N ASN A 188 -20.13 -12.20 -13.55
CA ASN A 188 -19.54 -13.15 -14.48
C ASN A 188 -20.59 -14.06 -15.14
N SER A 189 -21.73 -14.29 -14.48
CA SER A 189 -22.87 -15.01 -15.05
C SER A 189 -23.59 -14.20 -16.15
N TRP A 190 -23.79 -12.89 -15.95
CA TRP A 190 -24.39 -12.00 -16.96
C TRP A 190 -23.53 -11.79 -18.21
N ARG A 191 -22.24 -12.13 -18.16
CA ARG A 191 -21.30 -12.00 -19.28
C ARG A 191 -21.14 -13.28 -20.12
N LYS A 192 -21.83 -14.36 -19.77
CA LYS A 192 -21.88 -15.62 -20.53
C LYS A 192 -23.20 -15.74 -21.28
#